data_AF-X5S9E3-F1
#
_entry.id   AF-X5S9E3-F1
#
_cell.length_a   1.000
_cell.length_b   1.000
_cell.length_c   1.000
_cell.angle_alpha   90.00
_cell.angle_beta   90.00
_cell.angle_gamma   90.00
#
_symmetry.space_group_name_H-M   'P 1'
#
loop_
_entity.id
_entity.type
_entity.pdbx_description
1 polymer ?
#
loop_
_entity_poly.entity_id
_entity_poly.type
_entity_poly.pdbx_seq_one_letter_code
_entity_poly.pdbx_strand_id
1 'polypeptide(L)'
;MPRGQWEAAKACNLSATQTWTNIIIPQAIPPMIPALANYFIAMFKETPLLSAITVLELMNQAKSVANTYYRYIEPITLVGAFFLVISLFSVVLLRWLEHRYGKIER
;
A
#
# COMPACT_ATOMS: atom_id res chain seq x y z
N MET A 1 17.18 -13.28 -14.78
CA MET A 1 18.62 -12.96 -14.82
C MET A 1 19.34 -14.11 -15.52
N PRO A 2 20.02 -13.87 -16.65
CA PRO A 2 20.71 -14.94 -17.37
C PRO A 2 21.90 -15.47 -16.54
N ARG A 3 22.04 -16.80 -16.45
CA ARG A 3 23.13 -17.49 -15.72
C ARG A 3 24.52 -16.99 -16.12
N GLY A 4 24.68 -16.54 -17.38
CA GLY A 4 25.93 -16.00 -17.90
C GLY A 4 26.48 -14.77 -17.17
N GLN A 5 25.64 -13.94 -16.52
CA GLN A 5 26.15 -12.79 -15.72
C GLN A 5 26.90 -13.26 -14.47
N TRP A 6 26.47 -14.37 -13.87
CA TRP A 6 27.15 -14.98 -12.72
C TRP A 6 28.44 -15.69 -13.13
N GLU A 7 28.44 -16.35 -14.29
CA GLU A 7 29.62 -17.01 -14.84
C GLU A 7 30.69 -15.98 -15.26
N ALA A 8 30.28 -14.86 -15.86
CA ALA A 8 31.16 -13.74 -16.21
C ALA A 8 31.76 -13.05 -14.97
N ALA A 9 30.97 -12.86 -13.92
CA ALA A 9 31.45 -12.28 -12.66
C ALA A 9 32.48 -13.19 -11.96
N LYS A 10 32.26 -14.52 -11.98
CA LYS A 10 33.25 -15.51 -11.52
C LYS A 10 34.52 -15.51 -12.38
N ALA A 11 34.38 -15.42 -13.71
CA ALA A 11 35.51 -15.35 -14.63
C ALA A 11 36.36 -14.08 -14.44
N CYS A 12 35.73 -12.96 -14.06
CA CYS A 12 36.41 -11.70 -13.72
C CYS A 12 36.92 -11.64 -12.28
N ASN A 13 36.82 -12.73 -11.51
CA ASN A 13 37.24 -12.81 -10.10
C ASN A 13 36.59 -11.72 -9.21
N LEU A 14 35.36 -11.33 -9.53
CA LEU A 14 34.60 -10.36 -8.73
C LEU A 14 34.12 -11.01 -7.44
N SER A 15 34.19 -10.27 -6.34
CA SER A 15 33.59 -10.73 -5.09
C SER A 15 32.06 -10.79 -5.21
N ALA A 16 31.42 -11.61 -4.37
CA ALA A 16 29.96 -11.72 -4.35
C ALA A 16 29.31 -10.34 -4.15
N THR A 17 29.88 -9.52 -3.27
CA THR A 17 29.39 -8.17 -2.98
C THR A 17 29.48 -7.26 -4.20
N GLN A 18 30.61 -7.27 -4.93
CA GLN A 18 30.79 -6.48 -6.16
C GLN A 18 29.82 -6.92 -7.26
N THR A 19 29.58 -8.23 -7.37
CA THR A 19 28.64 -8.78 -8.36
C THR A 19 27.21 -8.29 -8.07
N TRP A 20 26.80 -8.29 -6.81
CA TRP A 20 25.48 -7.80 -6.42
C TRP A 20 25.31 -6.30 -6.66
N THR A 21 26.25 -5.47 -6.18
CA THR A 21 26.09 -4.00 -6.25
C THR A 21 26.31 -3.43 -7.64
N ASN A 22 27.25 -3.99 -8.42
CA ASN A 22 27.65 -3.39 -9.70
C ASN A 22 26.95 -4.01 -10.91
N ILE A 23 26.44 -5.25 -10.79
CA ILE A 23 25.88 -5.98 -11.93
C ILE A 23 24.41 -6.29 -11.68
N ILE A 24 24.09 -7.02 -10.61
CA ILE A 24 22.75 -7.58 -10.42
C ILE A 24 21.73 -6.51 -10.04
N ILE A 25 21.99 -5.72 -8.99
CA ILE A 25 21.08 -4.68 -8.52
C ILE A 25 20.77 -3.63 -9.62
N PRO A 26 21.76 -3.00 -10.27
CA PRO A 26 21.48 -1.97 -11.27
C PRO A 26 20.78 -2.51 -12.53
N GLN A 27 20.89 -3.81 -12.84
CA GLN A 27 20.13 -4.43 -13.94
C GLN A 27 18.73 -4.90 -13.51
N ALA A 28 18.55 -5.29 -12.23
CA ALA A 28 17.28 -5.77 -11.70
C ALA A 28 16.27 -4.64 -11.49
N ILE A 29 16.74 -3.51 -10.96
CA ILE A 29 15.87 -2.41 -10.50
C ILE A 29 15.10 -1.74 -11.65
N PRO A 30 15.72 -1.32 -12.77
CA PRO A 30 15.03 -0.57 -13.83
C PRO A 30 13.79 -1.27 -14.40
N PRO A 31 13.78 -2.59 -14.70
CA PRO A 31 12.56 -3.27 -15.16
C PRO A 31 11.54 -3.56 -14.05
N MET A 32 11.96 -3.60 -12.77
CA MET A 32 11.04 -3.77 -11.65
C MET A 32 10.27 -2.49 -11.31
N ILE A 33 10.87 -1.31 -11.49
CA ILE A 33 10.23 -0.01 -11.24
C ILE A 33 8.88 0.15 -11.99
N PRO A 34 8.79 -0.06 -13.32
CA PRO A 34 7.52 0.09 -14.04
C PRO A 34 6.48 -0.96 -13.61
N ALA A 35 6.90 -2.18 -13.27
CA ALA A 35 6.01 -3.20 -12.74
C ALA A 35 5.44 -2.80 -11.35
N LEU A 36 6.30 -2.29 -10.47
CA LEU A 36 5.91 -1.80 -9.14
C LEU A 36 4.98 -0.58 -9.25
N ALA A 37 5.26 0.35 -10.16
CA ALA A 37 4.40 1.49 -10.42
C ALA A 37 3.00 1.06 -10.90
N ASN A 38 2.93 0.08 -11.82
CA ASN A 38 1.66 -0.47 -12.27
C ASN A 38 0.89 -1.17 -11.14
N TYR A 39 1.57 -1.95 -10.30
CA TYR A 39 0.98 -2.57 -9.12
C TYR A 39 0.46 -1.54 -8.12
N PHE A 40 1.21 -0.46 -7.89
CA PHE A 40 0.83 0.62 -6.99
C PHE A 40 -0.44 1.33 -7.50
N ILE A 41 -0.50 1.66 -8.80
CA ILE A 41 -1.69 2.24 -9.42
C ILE A 41 -2.89 1.30 -9.31
N ALA A 42 -2.70 -0.01 -9.50
CA ALA A 42 -3.78 -0.98 -9.32
C ALA A 42 -4.28 -1.00 -7.88
N MET A 43 -3.38 -1.05 -6.88
CA MET A 43 -3.77 -1.00 -5.47
C MET A 43 -4.51 0.30 -5.09
N PHE A 44 -4.13 1.43 -5.68
CA PHE A 44 -4.83 2.70 -5.49
C PHE A 44 -6.27 2.68 -6.02
N LYS A 45 -6.58 1.87 -7.03
CA LYS A 45 -7.95 1.70 -7.55
C LYS A 45 -8.79 0.78 -6.66
N GLU A 46 -8.17 -0.25 -6.09
CA GLU A 46 -8.87 -1.22 -5.25
C GLU A 46 -9.14 -0.69 -3.83
N THR A 47 -8.31 0.23 -3.32
CA THR A 47 -8.42 0.73 -1.93
C THR A 47 -9.73 1.50 -1.65
N PRO A 48 -10.18 2.45 -2.51
CA PRO A 48 -11.46 3.12 -2.32
C PRO A 48 -12.66 2.16 -2.42
N LEU A 49 -12.59 1.18 -3.32
CA LEU A 49 -13.63 0.17 -3.48
C LEU A 49 -13.77 -0.68 -2.21
N LEU A 50 -12.65 -1.20 -1.71
CA LEU A 50 -12.63 -1.99 -0.48
C LEU A 50 -13.10 -1.16 0.72
N SER A 51 -12.65 0.08 0.85
CA SER A 51 -13.10 1.00 1.89
C SER A 51 -14.61 1.26 1.83
N ALA A 52 -15.20 1.42 0.64
CA ALA A 52 -16.63 1.64 0.49
C ALA A 52 -17.44 0.39 0.89
N ILE A 53 -16.97 -0.80 0.54
CA ILE A 53 -17.57 -2.08 0.95
C ILE A 53 -17.55 -2.21 2.48
N THR A 54 -16.39 -1.96 3.11
CA THR A 54 -16.26 -2.06 4.57
C THR A 54 -17.20 -1.11 5.31
N VAL A 55 -17.42 0.12 4.81
CA VAL A 55 -18.38 1.06 5.40
C VAL A 55 -19.80 0.53 5.30
N LEU A 56 -20.17 -0.03 4.15
CA LEU A 56 -21.50 -0.62 3.95
C LEU A 56 -21.73 -1.80 4.90
N GLU A 57 -20.75 -2.68 5.05
CA GLU A 57 -20.79 -3.82 5.98
C GLU A 57 -20.93 -3.35 7.43
N LEU A 58 -20.15 -2.36 7.85
CA LEU A 58 -20.21 -1.81 9.21
C LEU A 58 -21.58 -1.17 9.50
N MET A 59 -22.13 -0.44 8.53
CA MET A 59 -23.46 0.16 8.63
C MET A 59 -24.56 -0.89 8.70
N ASN A 60 -24.46 -1.96 7.90
CA ASN A 60 -25.41 -3.07 7.94
C ASN A 60 -25.37 -3.78 9.30
N GLN A 61 -24.17 -3.98 9.87
CA GLN A 61 -24.07 -4.55 11.20
C GLN A 61 -24.62 -3.62 12.28
N ALA A 62 -24.34 -2.32 12.22
CA ALA A 62 -24.92 -1.35 13.15
C ALA A 62 -26.46 -1.33 13.09
N LYS A 63 -27.04 -1.45 11.88
CA LYS A 63 -28.49 -1.59 11.72
C LYS A 63 -29.02 -2.90 12.30
N SER A 64 -28.30 -4.01 12.14
CA SER A 64 -28.66 -5.30 12.73
C SER A 64 -28.75 -5.20 14.26
N VAL A 65 -27.68 -4.69 14.90
CA VAL A 65 -27.65 -4.44 16.35
C VAL A 65 -28.74 -3.46 16.77
N ALA A 66 -28.93 -2.37 16.03
CA ALA A 66 -29.96 -1.39 16.31
C ALA A 66 -31.38 -1.98 16.28
N ASN A 67 -31.66 -2.89 15.33
CA ASN A 67 -32.93 -3.60 15.25
C ASN A 67 -33.11 -4.59 16.41
N THR A 68 -32.05 -5.27 16.86
CA THR A 68 -32.12 -6.21 17.99
C THR A 68 -32.41 -5.51 19.32
N TYR A 69 -31.75 -4.36 19.55
CA TYR A 69 -31.86 -3.64 20.82
C TYR A 69 -32.84 -2.46 20.78
N TYR A 70 -33.50 -2.21 19.64
CA TYR A 70 -34.35 -1.05 19.36
C TYR A 70 -33.70 0.32 19.65
N ARG A 71 -32.36 0.37 19.70
CA ARG A 71 -31.56 1.56 19.97
C ARG A 71 -30.77 1.90 18.71
N TYR A 72 -31.28 2.85 17.92
CA TYR A 72 -30.67 3.23 16.63
C TYR A 72 -29.60 4.32 16.74
N ILE A 73 -29.72 5.21 17.72
CA ILE A 73 -28.81 6.34 17.87
C ILE A 73 -27.39 5.87 18.23
N GLU A 74 -27.24 4.97 19.20
CA GLU A 74 -25.92 4.53 19.68
C GLU A 74 -25.09 3.79 18.63
N PRO A 75 -25.61 2.77 17.90
CA PRO A 75 -24.81 2.01 16.93
C PRO A 75 -24.43 2.86 15.72
N ILE A 76 -25.35 3.71 15.23
CA ILE A 76 -25.09 4.58 14.07
C ILE A 76 -24.05 5.66 14.43
N THR A 77 -24.14 6.24 15.63
CA THR A 77 -23.16 7.23 16.09
C THR A 77 -21.77 6.60 16.27
N LEU A 78 -21.69 5.37 16.78
CA LEU A 78 -20.42 4.63 16.90
C LEU A 78 -19.78 4.37 15.53
N VAL A 79 -20.57 3.97 14.52
CA VAL A 79 -20.07 3.80 13.15
C VAL A 79 -19.52 5.12 12.59
N GLY A 80 -20.24 6.22 12.78
CA GLY A 80 -19.77 7.55 12.38
C GLY A 80 -18.47 7.96 13.07
N ALA A 81 -18.36 7.72 14.38
CA ALA A 81 -17.16 8.01 15.15
C ALA A 81 -15.96 7.15 14.69
N PHE A 82 -16.16 5.85 14.44
CA PHE A 82 -15.13 4.98 13.89
C PHE A 82 -14.62 5.47 12.53
N PHE A 83 -15.55 5.85 11.65
CA PHE A 83 -15.19 6.36 10.34
C PHE A 83 -14.41 7.67 10.42
N LEU A 84 -14.79 8.56 11.33
CA LEU A 84 -14.09 9.81 11.61
C LEU A 84 -12.66 9.55 12.09
N VAL A 85 -12.46 8.60 13.02
CA VAL A 85 -11.12 8.22 13.52
C VAL A 85 -10.25 7.68 12.39
N ILE A 86 -10.76 6.76 11.57
CA ILE A 86 -10.02 6.17 10.44
C ILE A 86 -9.69 7.24 9.39
N SER A 87 -10.64 8.14 9.12
CA SER A 87 -10.45 9.26 8.18
C SER A 87 -9.35 10.20 8.66
N LEU A 88 -9.40 10.64 9.93
CA LEU A 88 -8.36 11.48 10.52
C LEU A 88 -7.00 10.80 10.50
N PHE A 89 -6.94 9.51 10.87
CA PHE A 89 -5.70 8.74 10.82
C PHE A 89 -5.12 8.69 9.41
N SER A 90 -5.96 8.43 8.41
CA SER A 90 -5.55 8.40 7.00
C SER A 90 -5.01 9.75 6.54
N VAL A 91 -5.68 10.86 6.88
CA VAL A 91 -5.22 12.21 6.53
C VAL A 91 -3.88 12.54 7.19
N VAL A 92 -3.69 12.17 8.46
CA VAL A 92 -2.42 12.39 9.17
C VAL A 92 -1.30 11.57 8.54
N LEU A 93 -1.55 10.30 8.24
CA LEU A 93 -0.57 9.42 7.59
C LEU A 93 -0.18 9.94 6.20
N LEU A 94 -1.17 10.38 5.43
CA LEU A 94 -0.96 10.89 4.08
C LEU A 94 -0.16 12.19 4.10
N ARG A 95 -0.48 13.13 5.01
CA ARG A 95 0.33 14.34 5.22
C ARG A 95 1.74 14.04 5.69
N TRP A 96 1.93 13.03 6.53
CA TRP A 96 3.25 12.61 6.99
C TRP A 96 4.09 12.01 5.84
N LEU A 97 3.48 11.17 5.00
CA LEU A 97 4.11 10.61 3.81
C LEU A 97 4.44 11.72 2.79
N GLU A 98 3.52 12.65 2.56
CA GLU A 98 3.73 13.78 1.66
C GLU A 98 4.87 14.68 2.14
N HIS A 99 4.96 14.96 3.44
CA HIS A 99 6.09 15.71 3.99
C HIS A 99 7.43 14.96 3.84
N ARG A 100 7.41 13.62 3.89
CA ARG A 100 8.61 12.78 3.77
C ARG A 100 9.05 12.53 2.33
N TYR A 101 8.12 12.49 1.37
CA TYR A 101 8.36 12.08 -0.02
C TYR A 101 8.01 13.14 -1.08
N GLY A 102 7.41 14.28 -0.70
CA GLY A 102 6.90 15.35 -1.59
C GLY A 102 7.94 16.15 -2.38
N LYS A 103 9.14 15.62 -2.59
CA LYS A 103 10.12 16.16 -3.56
C LYS A 103 10.14 15.40 -4.89
N ILE A 104 9.31 14.37 -5.07
CA ILE A 104 9.27 13.57 -6.29
C ILE A 104 7.94 13.77 -7.02
N GLU A 105 7.55 15.02 -7.28
CA GLU A 105 6.57 15.34 -8.34
C GLU A 105 6.53 16.86 -8.59
N ARG A 106 7.36 17.31 -9.54
CA ARG A 106 7.06 18.40 -10.48
C ARG A 106 7.79 18.14 -11.78
#